data_AF-A0A2A8PU79-F1
#
_entry.id   AF-A0A2A8PU79-F1
#
_cell.length_a   1.000
_cell.length_b   1.000
_cell.length_c   1.000
_cell.angle_alpha   90.00
_cell.angle_beta   90.00
_cell.angle_gamma   90.00
#
_symmetry.space_group_name_H-M   'P 1'
#
loop_
_entity.id
_entity.type
_entity.pdbx_description
1 polymer ?
#
loop_
_entity_poly.entity_id
_entity_poly.type
_entity_poly.pdbx_seq_one_letter_code
_entity_poly.pdbx_strand_id
1 'polypeptide(L)'
;MKKLMSEVLGTINSNNLRIRKLAMEIDISRTTLWNGLHANHEMKVETFIKLMRKIYMNPKEIRMKIKSFITKCTGVLNIRKLFVTVRHQANMIFFIS
;
A
#
# COMPACT_ATOMS: atom_id res chain seq x y z
N MET A 1 -9.39 1.05 -7.76
CA MET A 1 -7.93 1.31 -7.60
C MET A 1 -7.54 2.78 -7.85
N LYS A 2 -7.82 3.36 -9.03
CA LYS A 2 -7.38 4.72 -9.43
C LYS A 2 -7.58 5.83 -8.38
N LYS A 3 -8.79 5.97 -7.82
CA LYS A 3 -9.10 6.99 -6.79
C LYS A 3 -8.17 6.89 -5.57
N LEU A 4 -7.95 5.68 -5.05
CA LEU A 4 -7.09 5.46 -3.88
C LEU A 4 -5.63 5.85 -4.18
N MET A 5 -5.12 5.48 -5.35
CA MET A 5 -3.74 5.80 -5.73
C MET A 5 -3.54 7.30 -5.96
N SER A 6 -4.54 7.98 -6.54
CA SER A 6 -4.53 9.43 -6.68
C SER A 6 -4.51 10.14 -5.32
N GLU A 7 -5.27 9.66 -4.33
CA GLU A 7 -5.21 10.18 -2.96
C GLU A 7 -3.80 10.02 -2.35
N VAL A 8 -3.19 8.83 -2.50
CA VAL A 8 -1.83 8.56 -1.99
C VAL A 8 -0.80 9.46 -2.67
N LEU A 9 -0.89 9.62 -4.00
CA LEU A 9 -0.01 10.50 -4.75
C LEU A 9 -0.18 11.96 -4.33
N GLY A 10 -1.42 12.39 -4.07
CA GLY A 10 -1.73 13.70 -3.51
C GLY A 10 -1.04 13.93 -2.17
N THR A 11 -1.10 12.95 -1.26
CA THR A 11 -0.41 13.03 0.06
C THR A 11 1.11 13.10 -0.09
N ILE A 12 1.70 12.33 -1.01
CA ILE A 12 3.15 12.38 -1.29
C ILE A 12 3.55 13.80 -1.73
N ASN A 13 2.80 14.37 -2.67
CA ASN A 13 3.07 15.68 -3.22
C ASN A 13 2.86 16.78 -2.18
N SER A 14 1.78 16.74 -1.38
CA SER A 14 1.51 17.73 -0.33
C SER A 14 2.58 17.72 0.76
N ASN A 15 3.16 16.55 1.05
CA ASN A 15 4.21 16.39 2.05
C ASN A 15 5.63 16.60 1.49
N ASN A 16 5.77 17.06 0.24
CA ASN A 16 7.04 17.22 -0.46
C ASN A 16 7.95 15.96 -0.44
N LEU A 17 7.32 14.78 -0.40
CA LEU A 17 8.05 13.51 -0.35
C LEU A 17 8.56 13.15 -1.74
N ARG A 18 9.87 12.91 -1.85
CA ARG A 18 10.48 12.51 -3.14
C ARG A 18 10.20 11.04 -3.42
N ILE A 19 9.50 10.75 -4.53
CA ILE A 19 9.24 9.39 -5.04
C ILE A 19 10.51 8.54 -5.08
N ARG A 20 11.64 9.11 -5.55
CA ARG A 20 12.91 8.38 -5.60
C ARG A 20 13.39 7.94 -4.21
N LYS A 21 13.24 8.80 -3.19
CA LYS A 21 13.63 8.49 -1.81
C LYS A 21 12.73 7.39 -1.24
N LEU A 22 11.41 7.51 -1.41
CA LEU A 22 10.45 6.50 -0.99
C LEU A 22 10.73 5.13 -1.63
N ALA A 23 11.03 5.10 -2.93
CA ALA A 23 11.34 3.87 -3.64
C ALA A 23 12.58 3.16 -3.07
N MET A 24 13.65 3.91 -2.77
CA MET A 24 14.84 3.35 -2.11
C MET A 24 14.53 2.82 -0.71
N GLU A 25 13.74 3.55 0.08
CA GLU A 25 13.40 3.15 1.45
C GLU A 25 12.53 1.89 1.55
N ILE A 26 11.75 1.59 0.50
CA ILE A 26 10.90 0.39 0.45
C ILE A 26 11.47 -0.70 -0.45
N ASP A 27 12.71 -0.52 -0.92
CA ASP A 27 13.49 -1.46 -1.73
C ASP A 27 12.81 -1.85 -3.06
N ILE A 28 12.42 -0.84 -3.85
CA ILE A 28 11.88 -1.03 -5.20
C ILE A 28 12.44 -0.01 -6.19
N SER A 29 12.30 -0.29 -7.48
CA SER A 29 12.65 0.70 -8.50
C SER A 29 11.69 1.90 -8.47
N ARG A 30 12.22 3.10 -8.77
CA ARG A 30 11.42 4.33 -8.95
C ARG A 30 10.28 4.11 -9.95
N THR A 31 10.56 3.44 -11.07
CA THR A 31 9.60 3.19 -12.15
C THR A 31 8.46 2.29 -11.66
N THR A 32 8.77 1.26 -10.87
CA THR A 32 7.76 0.40 -10.25
C THR A 32 6.84 1.19 -9.33
N LEU A 33 7.41 2.07 -8.48
CA LEU A 33 6.61 2.92 -7.60
C LEU A 33 5.71 3.87 -8.39
N TRP A 34 6.29 4.55 -9.38
CA TRP A 34 5.58 5.50 -10.25
C TRP A 34 4.41 4.84 -10.97
N ASN A 35 4.64 3.70 -11.61
CA ASN A 35 3.59 2.97 -12.34
C ASN A 35 2.45 2.49 -11.41
N GLY A 36 2.79 2.09 -10.18
CA GLY A 36 1.79 1.72 -9.18
C GLY A 36 0.95 2.91 -8.71
N LEU A 37 1.59 4.07 -8.47
CA LEU A 37 0.90 5.31 -8.05
C LEU A 37 0.05 5.93 -9.16
N HIS A 38 0.43 5.78 -10.41
CA HIS A 38 -0.39 6.17 -11.56
C HIS A 38 -1.47 5.14 -11.90
N ALA A 39 -1.55 4.03 -11.15
CA ALA A 39 -2.45 2.91 -11.38
C ALA A 39 -2.35 2.31 -12.79
N ASN A 40 -1.17 2.41 -13.42
CA ASN A 40 -0.85 1.76 -14.69
C ASN A 40 -0.74 0.24 -14.52
N HIS A 41 -0.24 -0.18 -13.34
CA HIS A 41 -0.20 -1.56 -12.91
C HIS A 41 -0.66 -1.69 -11.46
N GLU A 42 -1.28 -2.82 -11.13
CA GLU A 42 -1.64 -3.12 -9.75
C GLU A 42 -0.37 -3.35 -8.92
N MET A 43 -0.17 -2.53 -7.90
CA MET A 43 0.97 -2.64 -7.00
C MET A 43 0.88 -3.95 -6.19
N LYS A 44 2.03 -4.53 -5.83
CA LYS A 44 2.06 -5.66 -4.89
C LYS A 44 1.59 -5.20 -3.51
N VAL A 45 0.79 -6.02 -2.82
CA VAL A 45 0.25 -5.72 -1.48
C VAL A 45 1.36 -5.34 -0.48
N GLU A 46 2.48 -6.09 -0.46
CA GLU A 46 3.60 -5.81 0.46
C GLU A 46 4.22 -4.44 0.22
N THR A 47 4.41 -4.08 -1.05
CA THR A 47 4.93 -2.77 -1.46
C THR A 47 3.99 -1.67 -1.00
N PHE A 48 2.69 -1.86 -1.18
CA PHE A 48 1.68 -0.89 -0.73
C PHE A 48 1.71 -0.73 0.80
N ILE A 49 1.79 -1.81 1.56
CA ILE A 49 1.89 -1.76 3.03
C ILE A 49 3.14 -1.01 3.48
N LYS A 50 4.31 -1.32 2.90
CA LYS A 50 5.57 -0.60 3.20
C LYS A 50 5.44 0.89 2.91
N LEU A 51 4.84 1.23 1.77
CA LEU A 51 4.61 2.62 1.36
C LEU A 51 3.69 3.36 2.34
N MET A 52 2.57 2.77 2.76
CA MET A 52 1.65 3.40 3.72
C MET A 52 2.32 3.69 5.06
N ARG A 53 3.15 2.76 5.56
CA ARG A 53 3.93 2.94 6.79
C ARG A 53 4.99 4.03 6.70
N LYS A 54 5.40 4.42 5.49
CA LYS A 54 6.36 5.50 5.26
C LYS A 54 5.72 6.87 5.09
N ILE A 55 4.52 6.91 4.49
CA ILE A 55 3.81 8.16 4.22
C ILE A 55 3.00 8.63 5.42
N TYR A 56 2.37 7.70 6.13
CA TYR A 56 1.45 8.00 7.22
C TYR A 56 2.07 7.61 8.56
N MET A 57 1.89 8.46 9.57
CA MET A 57 2.31 8.17 10.95
C MET A 57 1.17 7.54 11.76
N ASN A 58 -0.09 7.85 11.43
CA ASN A 58 -1.24 7.38 12.18
C ASN A 58 -1.56 5.91 11.86
N PRO A 59 -1.47 4.98 12.85
CA PRO A 59 -1.75 3.56 12.62
C PRO A 59 -3.20 3.27 12.21
N LYS A 60 -4.17 4.11 12.60
CA LYS A 60 -5.57 3.97 12.17
C LYS A 60 -5.72 4.31 10.69
N GLU A 61 -5.08 5.39 10.25
CA GLU A 61 -5.09 5.80 8.84
C GLU A 61 -4.40 4.78 7.93
N ILE A 62 -3.22 4.29 8.35
CA ILE A 62 -2.52 3.21 7.65
C ILE A 62 -3.46 2.00 7.47
N ARG A 63 -4.13 1.57 8.54
CA ARG A 63 -5.07 0.44 8.51
C ARG A 63 -6.23 0.68 7.54
N MET A 64 -6.82 1.87 7.55
CA MET A 64 -7.92 2.22 6.63
C MET A 64 -7.48 2.20 5.17
N LYS A 65 -6.30 2.75 4.86
CA LYS A 65 -5.76 2.77 3.48
C LYS A 65 -5.43 1.36 3.00
N ILE A 66 -4.83 0.52 3.85
CA ILE A 66 -4.57 -0.91 3.53
C ILE A 66 -5.89 -1.65 3.28
N LYS A 67 -6.90 -1.50 4.15
CA LYS A 67 -8.21 -2.14 3.95
C LYS A 67 -8.88 -1.70 2.65
N SER A 68 -8.81 -0.40 2.32
CA SER A 68 -9.33 0.16 1.06
C SER A 68 -8.60 -0.39 -0.17
N PHE A 69 -7.29 -0.63 -0.07
CA PHE A 69 -6.50 -1.23 -1.14
C PHE A 69 -6.90 -2.69 -1.38
N ILE A 70 -7.00 -3.47 -0.30
CA ILE A 70 -7.35 -4.89 -0.32
C ILE A 70 -8.73 -5.12 -0.95
N THR A 71 -9.73 -4.35 -0.52
CA THR A 71 -11.10 -4.45 -1.03
C THR A 71 -11.23 -4.06 -2.50
N LYS A 72 -10.27 -3.31 -3.04
CA LYS A 72 -10.25 -2.85 -4.44
C LYS A 72 -9.23 -3.60 -5.29
N CYS A 73 -8.46 -4.53 -4.73
CA CYS A 73 -7.53 -5.37 -5.47
C CYS A 73 -8.32 -6.39 -6.28
N THR A 74 -7.92 -6.54 -7.54
CA THR A 74 -8.53 -7.48 -8.49
C THR A 74 -7.54 -8.54 -8.95
N GLY A 75 -6.23 -8.34 -8.69
CA GLY A 75 -5.19 -9.27 -9.08
C GLY A 75 -5.26 -10.59 -8.31
N VAL A 76 -5.39 -11.71 -9.04
CA VAL A 76 -5.47 -13.08 -8.48
C VAL A 76 -4.28 -13.39 -7.55
N LEU A 77 -3.07 -12.94 -7.89
CA LEU A 77 -1.87 -13.09 -7.06
C LEU A 77 -1.95 -12.28 -5.76
N ASN A 78 -2.51 -11.06 -5.81
CA ASN A 78 -2.72 -10.23 -4.63
C ASN A 78 -3.80 -10.84 -3.72
N ILE A 79 -4.88 -11.39 -4.29
CA ILE A 79 -5.94 -12.10 -3.56
C ILE A 79 -5.40 -13.35 -2.85
N ARG A 80 -4.58 -14.16 -3.52
CA ARG A 80 -3.93 -15.33 -2.91
C ARG A 80 -2.96 -14.95 -1.79
N LYS A 81 -2.14 -13.91 -2.01
CA LYS A 81 -1.20 -13.41 -1.00
C LYS A 81 -1.91 -12.75 0.19
N LEU A 82 -3.09 -12.18 -0.04
CA LEU A 82 -3.98 -11.70 1.00
C LEU A 82 -4.48 -12.82 1.89
N PHE A 83 -4.91 -13.95 1.33
CA PHE A 83 -5.27 -15.12 2.12
C PHE A 83 -4.13 -15.58 3.03
N VAL A 84 -2.87 -15.57 2.55
CA VAL A 84 -1.70 -15.92 3.37
C VAL A 84 -1.36 -14.85 4.41
N THR A 85 -1.41 -13.57 4.04
CA THR A 85 -1.16 -12.43 4.95
C THR A 85 -2.20 -12.38 6.07
N VAL A 86 -3.48 -12.60 5.74
CA VAL A 86 -4.59 -12.66 6.70
C VAL A 86 -4.49 -13.92 7.56
N ARG A 87 -3.97 -15.04 7.05
CA ARG A 87 -3.75 -16.27 7.83
C ARG A 87 -2.56 -16.16 8.78
N HIS A 88 -1.49 -15.45 8.43
CA HIS A 88 -0.43 -15.09 9.38
C HIS A 88 -0.90 -14.04 10.39
N GLN A 89 -1.85 -13.18 10.01
CA GLN A 89 -2.59 -12.33 10.94
C GLN A 89 -3.75 -13.05 11.64
N ALA A 90 -3.97 -14.35 11.44
CA ALA A 90 -4.93 -15.11 12.25
C ALA A 90 -4.44 -15.31 13.68
N ASN A 91 -3.12 -15.23 13.92
CA ASN A 91 -2.54 -15.01 15.26
C ASN A 91 -2.54 -13.53 15.70
N MET A 92 -3.01 -12.63 14.84
CA MET A 92 -3.25 -11.21 15.12
C MET A 92 -4.75 -10.85 15.04
N ILE A 93 -5.64 -11.86 14.96
CA ILE A 93 -7.09 -11.72 15.16
C ILE A 93 -7.39 -11.33 16.63
N PHE A 94 -6.40 -11.41 17.52
CA PHE A 94 -6.46 -10.82 18.87
C PHE A 94 -6.31 -9.28 18.92
N PHE A 95 -6.20 -8.59 17.79
CA PHE A 95 -6.25 -7.11 17.74
C PHE A 95 -7.58 -6.58 17.15
N ILE A 96 -8.66 -7.35 17.31
CA ILE A 96 -10.04 -7.00 16.92
C ILE A 96 -11.00 -7.14 18.12
N SER A 97 -10.56 -6.75 19.32
CA SER A 97 -11.43 -6.43 20.47
C SER A 97 -10.79 -5.29 21.26
#